data_AF-A0A2A9H1U5-F1
#
_entry.id   AF-A0A2A9H1U5-F1
#
_cell.length_a   1.000
_cell.length_b   1.000
_cell.length_c   1.000
_cell.angle_alpha   90.00
_cell.angle_beta   90.00
_cell.angle_gamma   90.00
#
_symmetry.space_group_name_H-M   'P 1'
#
loop_
_entity.id
_entity.type
_entity.pdbx_description
1 polymer ?
#
loop_
_entity_poly.entity_id
_entity_poly.type
_entity_poly.pdbx_seq_one_letter_code
_entity_poly.pdbx_strand_id
1 'polypeptide(L)' 'MNSMSFAKNFRQRRAANRTQRAVQRAINSAATPAMRDELILVAQRSRLY' A
#
# COMPACT_ATOMS: atom_id res chain seq x y z
N MET A 1 -20.78 21.18 -5.30
CA MET A 1 -19.67 20.22 -5.07
C MET A 1 -20.07 18.88 -5.68
N ASN A 2 -19.43 18.42 -6.76
CA ASN A 2 -19.89 17.24 -7.53
C ASN A 2 -19.67 15.92 -6.76
N SER A 3 -20.76 15.23 -6.43
CA SER A 3 -20.77 13.89 -5.79
C SER A 3 -19.94 12.85 -6.55
N MET A 4 -19.88 12.95 -7.89
CA MET A 4 -19.05 12.11 -8.76
C MET A 4 -17.54 12.24 -8.46
N SER A 5 -17.07 13.46 -8.15
CA SER A 5 -15.67 13.73 -7.77
C SER A 5 -15.35 13.15 -6.40
N PHE A 6 -16.27 13.28 -5.44
CA PHE A 6 -16.13 12.73 -4.10
C PHE A 6 -16.05 11.19 -4.12
N ALA A 7 -16.94 10.53 -4.87
CA ALA A 7 -16.93 9.08 -5.01
C ALA A 7 -15.64 8.56 -5.68
N LYS A 8 -15.11 9.27 -6.69
CA LYS A 8 -13.84 8.95 -7.33
C LYS A 8 -12.67 9.08 -6.34
N ASN A 9 -12.59 10.18 -5.62
CA ASN A 9 -11.57 10.41 -4.60
C ASN A 9 -11.61 9.36 -3.50
N PHE A 10 -12.81 8.98 -3.04
CA PHE A 10 -12.98 7.93 -2.04
C PHE A 10 -12.49 6.57 -2.53
N ARG A 11 -12.80 6.18 -3.77
CA ARG A 11 -12.30 4.93 -4.37
C ARG A 11 -10.77 4.93 -4.49
N GLN A 12 -10.18 6.04 -4.95
CA GLN A 12 -8.72 6.17 -5.03
C GLN A 12 -8.06 6.02 -3.67
N ARG A 13 -8.57 6.71 -2.64
CA ARG A 13 -8.07 6.59 -1.25
C ARG A 13 -8.20 5.16 -0.73
N ARG A 14 -9.32 4.48 -0.99
CA ARG A 14 -9.53 3.08 -0.56
C ARG A 14 -8.57 2.12 -1.26
N ALA A 15 -8.28 2.33 -2.55
CA ALA A 15 -7.30 1.53 -3.29
C ALA A 15 -5.89 1.71 -2.74
N ALA A 16 -5.47 2.95 -2.48
CA ALA A 16 -4.18 3.25 -1.85
C ALA A 16 -4.06 2.58 -0.46
N ASN A 17 -5.07 2.74 0.39
CA ASN A 17 -5.10 2.15 1.73
C ASN A 17 -5.05 0.62 1.71
N ARG A 18 -5.73 -0.03 0.75
CA ARG A 18 -5.67 -1.50 0.58
C ARG A 18 -4.27 -1.96 0.24
N THR A 19 -3.61 -1.25 -0.67
CA THR A 19 -2.26 -1.57 -1.11
C THR A 19 -1.25 -1.41 0.03
N GLN A 20 -1.32 -0.31 0.77
CA GLN A 20 -0.47 -0.10 1.95
C GLN A 20 -0.67 -1.19 3.02
N ARG A 21 -1.92 -1.58 3.30
CA ARG A 21 -2.21 -2.67 4.25
C ARG A 21 -1.66 -4.01 3.79
N ALA A 22 -1.73 -4.31 2.49
CA ALA A 22 -1.17 -5.53 1.94
C ALA A 22 0.36 -5.56 2.08
N VAL A 23 1.03 -4.46 1.75
CA VAL A 23 2.48 -4.29 1.92
C VAL A 23 2.87 -4.46 3.39
N GLN A 24 2.19 -3.78 4.31
CA GLN A 24 2.49 -3.89 5.74
C GLN A 24 2.33 -5.33 6.24
N ARG A 25 1.30 -6.05 5.78
CA ARG A 25 1.10 -7.46 6.11
C ARG A 25 2.24 -8.33 5.57
N ALA A 26 2.68 -8.09 4.33
CA ALA A 26 3.80 -8.82 3.74
C ALA A 26 5.10 -8.59 4.56
N ILE A 27 5.40 -7.33 4.91
CA ILE A 27 6.56 -6.97 5.74
C ILE A 27 6.48 -7.65 7.13
N ASN A 28 5.30 -7.63 7.76
CA ASN A 28 5.12 -8.19 9.10
C ASN A 28 5.13 -9.73 9.12
N SER A 29 4.78 -10.37 8.00
CA SER A 29 4.76 -11.83 7.86
C SER A 29 6.01 -12.39 7.17
N ALA A 30 7.00 -11.55 6.88
CA ALA A 30 8.24 -11.97 6.26
C ALA A 30 8.95 -13.01 7.14
N ALA A 31 9.29 -14.16 6.55
CA ALA A 31 9.89 -15.29 7.27
C ALA A 31 11.32 -15.01 7.73
N THR A 32 12.01 -14.06 7.09
CA THR A 32 13.38 -13.69 7.41
C THR A 32 13.58 -12.17 7.36
N PRO A 33 14.57 -11.62 8.09
CA PRO A 33 14.92 -10.20 8.00
C PRO A 33 15.28 -9.77 6.57
N ALA A 34 16.06 -10.57 5.84
CA ALA A 34 16.42 -10.25 4.45
C ALA A 34 15.19 -10.14 3.53
N MET A 35 14.21 -11.03 3.67
CA MET A 35 12.96 -10.94 2.91
C MET A 35 12.17 -9.67 3.26
N ARG A 36 12.19 -9.27 4.54
CA ARG A 36 11.55 -8.03 4.99
C ARG A 36 12.18 -6.81 4.32
N ASP A 37 13.51 -6.76 4.23
CA ASP A 37 14.24 -5.66 3.61
C ASP A 37 13.94 -5.55 2.11
N GLU A 38 13.89 -6.69 1.40
CA GLU A 38 13.47 -6.74 0.00
C GLU A 38 12.03 -6.24 -0.20
N LEU A 39 11.10 -6.61 0.69
CA LEU A 39 9.72 -6.13 0.65
C LEU A 39 9.62 -4.61 0.90
N ILE A 40 10.47 -4.07 1.78
CA ILE A 40 10.56 -2.62 2.02
C ILE A 40 11.09 -1.91 0.76
N LEU A 41 12.13 -2.44 0.12
CA LEU A 41 12.68 -1.88 -1.12
C LEU A 41 11.65 -1.89 -2.25
N VAL A 42 10.91 -2.98 -2.41
CA VAL A 42 9.82 -3.09 -3.40
C VAL A 42 8.70 -2.09 -3.10
N ALA A 43 8.35 -1.90 -1.83
CA ALA A 43 7.34 -0.92 -1.42
C ALA A 43 7.77 0.52 -1.73
N GLN A 44 9.03 0.87 -1.45
CA GLN A 44 9.61 2.18 -1.77
C GLN A 44 9.64 2.44 -3.29
N ARG A 45 10.06 1.45 -4.09
CA ARG A 45 10.02 1.53 -5.56
C ARG A 45 8.60 1.82 -6.08
N SER A 46 7.61 1.21 -5.46
CA SER A 46 6.21 1.37 -5.82
C SER A 46 5.58 2.68 -5.30
N ARG A 47 6.35 3.54 -4.61
CA ARG A 47 5.88 4.74 -3.89
C ARG A 47 4.78 4.46 -2.86
N LEU A 48 4.80 3.25 -2.28
CA LEU A 48 3.83 2.82 -1.27
C LEU A 48 4.34 3.02 0.16
N TYR A 49 5.64 3.28 0.29
CA TYR A 49 6.41 3.60 1.48
C TYR A 49 7.26 4.82 1.18
#